data_AF-A0A371QRJ7-F1
#
_entry.id   AF-A0A371QRJ7-F1
#
_cell.length_a   1.000
_cell.length_b   1.000
_cell.length_c   1.000
_cell.angle_alpha   90.00
_cell.angle_beta   90.00
_cell.angle_gamma   90.00
#
_symmetry.space_group_name_H-M   'P 1'
#
loop_
_entity.id
_entity.type
_entity.pdbx_description
1 polymer ?
#
loop_
_entity_poly.entity_id
_entity_poly.type
_entity_poly.pdbx_seq_one_letter_code
_entity_poly.pdbx_strand_id
1 'polypeptide(L)'
;MNIKEGSVHTLPLIPWEMLTDGQVHIGFREPDQLAGRDDNGNVTVSDETVLCGKVRLRDMGVQILHEFRLSPSITAEIPADPDFIAELRNFALIDYLEPVTTGEYYTTPLFY
;
A
#
# COMPACT_ATOMS: atom_id res chain seq x y z
N MET A 1 27.80 -29.38 -9.90
CA MET A 1 27.48 -28.67 -8.64
C MET A 1 26.30 -27.78 -8.96
N ASN A 2 25.08 -28.27 -8.72
CA ASN A 2 23.84 -27.57 -9.08
C ASN A 2 23.50 -26.58 -7.96
N ILE A 3 23.53 -25.29 -8.26
CA ILE A 3 23.01 -24.26 -7.38
C ILE A 3 21.49 -24.30 -7.54
N LYS A 4 20.79 -24.72 -6.48
CA LYS A 4 19.33 -24.67 -6.42
C LYS A 4 18.93 -23.20 -6.51
N GLU A 5 18.20 -22.85 -7.58
CA GLU A 5 17.45 -21.60 -7.64
C GLU A 5 16.55 -21.53 -6.41
N GLY A 6 16.81 -20.54 -5.55
CA GLY A 6 15.99 -20.26 -4.40
C GLY A 6 14.62 -19.83 -4.90
N SER A 7 13.61 -20.64 -4.63
CA SER A 7 12.21 -20.28 -4.85
C SER A 7 11.94 -18.95 -4.15
N VAL A 8 11.88 -17.86 -4.91
CA VAL A 8 11.30 -16.62 -4.45
C VAL A 8 9.84 -16.94 -4.20
N HIS A 9 9.48 -17.09 -2.93
CA HIS A 9 8.09 -17.14 -2.52
C HIS A 9 7.49 -15.75 -2.78
N THR A 10 7.10 -15.48 -4.02
CA THR A 10 6.12 -14.44 -4.32
C THR A 10 4.85 -14.86 -3.60
N LEU A 11 4.55 -14.17 -2.49
CA LEU A 11 3.22 -14.24 -1.89
C LEU A 11 2.20 -14.01 -3.01
N PRO A 12 1.11 -14.81 -3.07
CA PRO A 12 0.09 -14.58 -4.07
C PRO A 12 -0.40 -13.14 -3.89
N LEU A 13 -0.24 -12.32 -4.93
CA LEU A 13 -0.86 -11.01 -5.00
C LEU A 13 -2.35 -11.27 -4.82
N ILE A 14 -2.93 -10.77 -3.72
CA ILE A 14 -4.38 -10.79 -3.54
C ILE A 14 -4.95 -10.05 -4.76
N PRO A 15 -5.77 -10.70 -5.60
CA PRO A 15 -6.42 -10.04 -6.71
C PRO A 15 -7.20 -8.82 -6.19
N TRP A 16 -7.04 -7.66 -6.81
CA TRP A 16 -7.68 -6.42 -6.36
C TRP A 16 -9.21 -6.52 -6.41
N GLU A 17 -9.73 -7.46 -7.20
CA GLU A 17 -11.14 -7.85 -7.28
C GLU A 17 -11.66 -8.49 -5.98
N MET A 18 -10.78 -8.90 -5.07
CA MET A 18 -11.12 -9.45 -3.75
C MET A 18 -11.10 -8.41 -2.64
N LEU A 19 -10.89 -7.13 -2.97
CA LEU A 19 -10.98 -6.05 -1.98
C LEU A 19 -12.43 -5.69 -1.75
N THR A 20 -12.90 -5.85 -0.51
CA THR A 20 -14.17 -5.25 -0.12
C THR A 20 -14.01 -3.73 -0.10
N ASP A 21 -14.80 -3.06 -0.92
CA ASP A 21 -15.09 -1.63 -0.89
C ASP A 21 -13.94 -0.67 -1.23
N GLY A 22 -12.88 -1.11 -1.90
CA GLY A 22 -11.81 -0.22 -2.37
C GLY A 22 -11.00 0.45 -1.25
N GLN A 23 -11.02 -0.10 -0.03
CA GLN A 23 -10.26 0.45 1.09
C GLN A 23 -8.81 -0.03 1.09
N VAL A 24 -7.89 0.91 1.34
CA VAL A 24 -6.45 0.69 1.35
C VAL A 24 -5.77 1.38 2.52
N HIS A 25 -4.67 0.79 2.98
CA HIS A 25 -3.65 1.45 3.77
C HIS A 25 -2.59 2.04 2.86
N ILE A 26 -2.28 3.32 3.07
CA ILE A 26 -1.25 4.06 2.31
C ILE A 26 -0.20 4.57 3.28
N GLY A 27 1.05 4.14 3.12
CA GLY A 27 2.20 4.70 3.82
C GLY A 27 2.88 5.80 3.00
N PHE A 28 3.48 6.76 3.69
CA PHE A 28 4.23 7.84 3.05
C PHE A 28 5.74 7.69 3.22
N ARG A 29 6.50 8.13 2.21
CA ARG A 29 7.96 8.25 2.24
C ARG A 29 8.41 9.56 1.58
N GLU A 30 9.66 9.93 1.83
CA GLU A 30 10.31 10.98 1.04
C GLU A 30 10.58 10.49 -0.40
N PRO A 31 10.56 11.38 -1.42
CA PRO A 31 10.72 11.01 -2.83
C PRO A 31 12.02 10.26 -3.16
N ASP A 32 13.09 10.51 -2.40
CA ASP A 32 14.44 9.98 -2.60
C ASP A 32 14.78 8.83 -1.63
N GLN A 33 13.83 8.44 -0.78
CA GLN A 33 14.01 7.35 0.18
C GLN A 33 13.33 6.09 -0.31
N LEU A 34 13.84 4.93 0.13
CA LEU A 34 13.21 3.66 -0.19
C LEU A 34 11.94 3.42 0.62
N ALA A 35 11.91 3.90 1.87
CA ALA A 35 10.81 3.71 2.82
C ALA A 35 10.60 4.93 3.71
N GLY A 36 9.43 5.01 4.37
CA GLY A 36 9.09 6.05 5.34
C GLY A 36 9.68 5.83 6.74
N ARG A 37 10.45 4.75 6.92
CA ARG A 37 11.12 4.39 8.16
C ARG A 37 12.54 3.88 7.91
N ASP A 38 13.42 4.06 8.91
CA ASP A 38 14.75 3.47 8.93
C ASP A 38 14.74 2.02 9.43
N ASP A 39 15.92 1.36 9.41
CA ASP A 39 16.10 -0.02 9.89
C ASP A 39 15.79 -0.20 11.39
N ASN A 40 15.75 0.88 12.16
CA ASN A 40 15.39 0.88 13.57
C ASN A 40 13.88 1.12 13.80
N GLY A 41 13.11 1.32 12.72
CA GLY A 41 11.69 1.61 12.77
C GLY A 41 11.34 3.07 13.08
N ASN A 42 12.33 3.99 13.09
CA ASN A 42 12.08 5.41 13.27
C ASN A 42 11.47 6.00 12.00
N VAL A 43 10.50 6.90 12.17
CA VAL A 43 9.91 7.65 11.06
C VAL A 43 10.95 8.61 10.47
N THR A 44 11.14 8.56 9.16
CA THR A 44 12.09 9.41 8.42
C THR A 44 11.42 10.43 7.51
N VAL A 45 10.12 10.24 7.22
CA VAL A 45 9.34 11.17 6.39
C VAL A 45 8.88 12.38 7.20
N SER A 46 8.97 13.57 6.59
CA SER A 46 8.55 14.83 7.17
C SER A 46 7.03 15.02 7.15
N ASP A 47 6.53 15.80 8.11
CA ASP A 47 5.11 16.20 8.17
C ASP A 47 4.69 16.96 6.90
N GLU A 48 5.60 17.73 6.30
CA GLU A 48 5.35 18.47 5.06
C GLU A 48 5.11 17.51 3.87
N THR A 49 5.95 16.48 3.74
CA THR A 49 5.79 15.44 2.72
C THR A 49 4.48 14.66 2.92
N VAL A 50 4.14 14.29 4.16
CA VAL A 50 2.85 13.64 4.47
C VAL A 50 1.67 14.55 4.09
N LEU A 51 1.75 15.84 4.42
CA LEU A 51 0.72 16.81 4.08
C LEU A 51 0.56 16.94 2.55
N CYS A 52 1.66 17.06 1.82
CA CYS A 52 1.69 17.14 0.36
C CYS A 52 1.07 15.88 -0.28
N GLY A 53 1.46 14.70 0.20
CA GLY A 53 0.90 13.42 -0.22
C GLY A 53 -0.61 13.37 0.00
N LYS A 54 -1.11 13.75 1.18
CA LYS A 54 -2.55 13.80 1.48
C LYS A 54 -3.32 14.79 0.60
N VAL A 55 -2.75 15.96 0.30
CA VAL A 55 -3.37 16.93 -0.62
C VAL A 55 -3.50 16.32 -2.01
N ARG A 56 -2.41 15.75 -2.53
CA ARG A 56 -2.41 15.14 -3.87
C ARG A 56 -3.38 13.97 -3.97
N LEU A 57 -3.46 13.12 -2.95
CA LEU A 57 -4.44 12.03 -2.89
C LEU A 57 -5.88 12.55 -2.96
N ARG A 58 -6.20 13.62 -2.22
CA ARG A 58 -7.54 14.24 -2.31
C ARG A 58 -7.83 14.80 -3.70
N ASP A 59 -6.84 15.42 -4.36
CA ASP A 59 -6.99 15.91 -5.73
C ASP A 59 -7.23 14.78 -6.75
N MET A 60 -6.74 13.58 -6.45
CA MET A 60 -6.99 12.36 -7.23
C MET A 60 -8.34 11.71 -6.92
N GLY A 61 -9.13 12.26 -5.99
CA GLY A 61 -10.42 11.71 -5.59
C GLY A 61 -10.35 10.63 -4.51
N VAL A 62 -9.20 10.47 -3.84
CA VAL A 62 -9.07 9.55 -2.70
C VAL A 62 -9.75 10.13 -1.46
N GLN A 63 -10.61 9.32 -0.82
CA GLN A 63 -11.27 9.70 0.42
C GLN A 63 -10.48 9.16 1.61
N ILE A 64 -9.90 10.06 2.41
CA ILE A 64 -9.16 9.68 3.62
C ILE A 64 -10.14 9.36 4.76
N LEU A 65 -10.07 8.14 5.29
CA LEU A 65 -10.96 7.65 6.35
C LEU A 65 -10.32 7.78 7.73
N HIS A 66 -9.01 7.50 7.84
CA HIS A 66 -8.28 7.53 9.09
C HIS A 66 -6.83 7.97 8.89
N GLU A 67 -6.27 8.68 9.86
CA GLU A 67 -4.85 9.09 9.87
C GLU A 67 -4.13 8.48 11.07
N PHE A 68 -2.98 7.86 10.82
CA PHE A 68 -2.11 7.34 11.87
C PHE A 68 -1.00 8.37 12.14
N ARG A 69 -0.75 8.69 13.42
CA ARG A 69 0.28 9.66 13.81
C ARG A 69 1.62 9.03 14.15
N LEU A 70 1.59 7.80 14.69
CA LEU A 70 2.80 7.05 15.05
C LEU A 70 3.41 6.30 13.87
N SER A 71 2.62 6.15 12.81
CA SER A 71 3.03 5.65 11.51
C SER A 71 2.54 6.68 10.50
N PRO A 72 3.40 7.28 9.67
CA PRO A 72 2.99 8.25 8.67
C PRO A 72 2.23 7.51 7.56
N SER A 73 0.97 7.21 7.85
CA SER A 73 0.10 6.43 6.99
C SER A 73 -1.36 6.79 7.21
N ILE A 74 -2.19 6.39 6.27
CA ILE A 74 -3.64 6.59 6.30
C ILE A 74 -4.37 5.30 5.94
N THR A 75 -5.63 5.22 6.33
CA THR A 75 -6.62 4.38 5.66
C THR A 75 -7.45 5.27 4.75
N ALA A 76 -7.67 4.83 3.51
CA ALA A 76 -8.40 5.58 2.52
C ALA A 76 -9.27 4.67 1.66
N GLU A 77 -10.29 5.25 1.04
CA GLU A 77 -11.10 4.63 0.00
C GLU A 77 -10.63 5.14 -1.37
N ILE A 78 -10.44 4.21 -2.29
CA ILE A 78 -9.99 4.47 -3.66
C ILE A 78 -10.93 3.82 -4.67
N PRO A 79 -11.03 4.34 -5.91
CA PRO A 79 -11.63 3.62 -7.01
C PRO A 79 -10.98 2.23 -7.20
N ALA A 80 -11.81 1.20 -7.37
CA ALA A 80 -11.37 -0.16 -7.74
C ALA A 80 -11.00 -0.24 -9.24
N ASP A 81 -10.17 0.69 -9.70
CA ASP A 81 -9.68 0.81 -11.08
C ASP A 81 -8.19 0.42 -11.13
N PRO A 82 -7.81 -0.62 -11.91
CA PRO A 82 -6.43 -1.05 -12.06
C PRO A 82 -5.46 0.05 -12.48
N ASP A 83 -5.89 0.97 -13.35
CA ASP A 83 -5.03 2.06 -13.84
C ASP A 83 -4.78 3.08 -12.72
N PHE A 84 -5.81 3.38 -11.92
CA PHE A 84 -5.70 4.23 -10.74
C PHE A 84 -4.77 3.63 -9.68
N ILE A 85 -4.90 2.33 -9.42
CA ILE A 85 -4.04 1.59 -8.48
C ILE A 85 -2.58 1.60 -8.97
N ALA A 86 -2.37 1.43 -10.28
CA ALA A 86 -1.04 1.51 -10.88
C ALA A 86 -0.45 2.92 -10.76
N GLU A 87 -1.25 3.97 -10.96
CA GLU A 87 -0.82 5.36 -10.75
C GLU A 87 -0.39 5.58 -9.30
N LEU A 88 -1.19 5.14 -8.32
CA LEU A 88 -0.85 5.25 -6.90
C LEU A 88 0.43 4.50 -6.54
N ARG A 89 0.62 3.28 -7.04
CA ARG A 89 1.85 2.49 -6.77
C ARG A 89 3.11 3.15 -7.30
N ASN A 90 3.00 3.96 -8.35
CA ASN A 90 4.12 4.70 -8.93
C ASN A 90 4.28 6.10 -8.34
N PHE A 91 3.43 6.50 -7.40
CA PHE A 91 3.52 7.82 -6.81
C PHE A 91 4.72 7.91 -5.86
N ALA A 92 5.64 8.83 -6.13
CA ALA A 92 6.93 8.91 -5.43
C ALA A 92 6.80 9.00 -3.89
N LEU A 93 5.74 9.65 -3.41
CA LEU A 93 5.48 9.85 -1.99
C LEU A 93 4.85 8.65 -1.29
N ILE A 94 4.46 7.60 -2.02
CA ILE A 94 3.86 6.39 -1.45
C ILE A 94 4.96 5.37 -1.18
N ASP A 95 5.03 4.92 0.08
CA ASP A 95 5.91 3.85 0.55
C ASP A 95 5.30 2.49 0.24
N TYR A 96 4.07 2.30 0.70
CA TYR A 96 3.30 1.08 0.48
C TYR A 96 1.84 1.41 0.22
N LEU A 97 1.21 0.55 -0.56
CA LEU A 97 -0.22 0.54 -0.83
C LEU A 97 -0.72 -0.88 -0.60
N GLU A 98 -1.44 -1.08 0.50
CA GLU A 98 -1.94 -2.39 0.90
C GLU A 98 -3.46 -2.37 1.00
N PRO A 99 -4.13 -3.44 0.56
CA PRO A 99 -5.56 -3.57 0.78
C PRO A 99 -5.92 -3.69 2.26
N VAL A 100 -7.03 -3.07 2.66
CA VAL A 100 -7.69 -3.44 3.91
C VAL A 100 -8.40 -4.77 3.68
N THR A 101 -7.87 -5.85 4.25
CA THR A 101 -8.51 -7.17 4.17
C THR A 101 -9.37 -7.39 5.41
N THR A 102 -10.59 -7.89 5.23
CA THR A 102 -11.53 -8.18 6.32
C THR A 102 -11.23 -9.51 7.04
N GLY A 103 -10.20 -10.25 6.62
CA GLY A 103 -9.75 -11.47 7.28
C GLY A 103 -10.50 -12.75 6.87
N GLU A 104 -11.32 -12.72 5.83
CA GLU A 104 -11.91 -13.96 5.29
C GLU A 104 -10.88 -14.67 4.39
N TYR A 105 -10.29 -15.77 4.90
CA TYR A 105 -9.69 -16.76 4.02
C TYR A 105 -10.82 -17.31 3.14
N TYR A 106 -10.88 -16.91 1.87
CA TYR A 106 -11.67 -17.67 0.91
C TYR A 106 -11.11 -19.08 0.87
N THR A 107 -11.82 -20.02 1.48
CA THR A 107 -11.62 -21.44 1.26
C THR A 107 -12.04 -21.74 -0.16
N THR A 108 -11.20 -21.42 -1.14
CA THR A 108 -11.37 -21.95 -2.49
C THR A 108 -11.28 -23.47 -2.38
N PRO A 109 -12.31 -24.25 -2.75
CA PRO A 109 -12.15 -25.69 -2.83
C PRO A 109 -11.07 -25.95 -3.86
N LEU A 110 -9.95 -26.54 -3.42
CA LEU A 110 -8.96 -27.10 -4.33
C LEU A 110 -9.65 -28.23 -5.09
N PHE A 111 -10.17 -27.95 -6.28
CA PHE A 111 -10.48 -28.99 -7.25
C PHE A 111 -9.15 -29.49 -7.81
N TYR A 112 -8.71 -30.64 -7.30
CA TYR A 112 -7.67 -31.49 -7.90
C TYR A 112 -8.22 -32.20 -9.14
#